data_AF-A0A2U3K856-F1
#
_entry.id   AF-A0A2U3K856-F1
#
_cell.length_a   1.000
_cell.length_b   1.000
_cell.length_c   1.000
_cell.angle_alpha   90.00
_cell.angle_beta   90.00
_cell.angle_gamma   90.00
#
_symmetry.space_group_name_H-M   'P 1'
#
loop_
_entity.id
_entity.type
_entity.pdbx_description
1 polymer ?
#
loop_
_entity_poly.entity_id
_entity_poly.type
_entity_poly.pdbx_seq_one_letter_code
_entity_poly.pdbx_strand_id
1 'polypeptide(L)'
;MPRTFDVSEGILSAEPLCSTHGGGYNRPMPVFDDKQEELEHYETMMGVPRGRLAVTMDMITDAMALVGQHGVYCQSQRWPGKPVMDIQIIMNSLTGAKELIQSVMEELKKSSD
;
A
#
# COMPACT_ATOMS: atom_id res chain seq x y z
N MET A 1 27.96 24.77 43.84
CA MET A 1 27.66 26.17 43.48
C MET A 1 28.96 26.94 43.30
N PRO A 2 29.06 28.00 42.49
CA PRO A 2 28.18 28.51 41.43
C PRO A 2 28.97 28.61 40.08
N ARG A 3 28.36 28.85 38.90
CA ARG A 3 27.91 30.17 38.44
C ARG A 3 26.68 30.03 37.55
N THR A 4 25.65 30.76 37.96
CA THR A 4 24.52 31.23 37.17
C THR A 4 25.02 32.06 35.99
N PHE A 5 24.44 31.84 34.82
CA PHE A 5 24.37 32.86 33.76
C PHE A 5 22.93 32.85 33.27
N ASP A 6 22.24 33.94 33.60
CA ASP A 6 20.92 34.30 33.09
C ASP A 6 21.08 35.63 32.34
N VAL A 7 20.02 36.03 31.65
CA VAL A 7 19.82 37.23 30.83
C VAL A 7 20.00 36.99 29.32
N SER A 8 18.89 36.58 28.72
CA SER A 8 18.13 37.35 27.73
C SER A 8 18.91 38.27 26.78
N GLU A 9 18.92 37.92 25.50
CA GLU A 9 18.55 38.73 24.33
C GLU A 9 19.23 38.14 23.08
N GLY A 10 18.43 37.74 22.10
CA GLY A 10 18.97 37.20 20.85
C GLY A 10 17.92 36.50 20.02
N ILE A 11 17.00 37.29 19.45
CA ILE A 11 16.12 36.89 18.36
C ILE A 11 16.97 36.22 17.28
N LEU A 12 16.80 34.91 17.07
CA LEU A 12 17.26 34.26 15.85
C LEU A 12 16.14 33.34 15.36
N SER A 13 15.48 33.86 14.32
CA SER A 13 14.63 33.21 13.32
C SER A 13 14.04 31.86 13.67
N ALA A 14 12.70 31.86 13.78
CA ALA A 14 11.90 30.71 13.40
C ALA A 14 12.24 30.31 11.95
N GLU A 15 13.17 29.37 11.78
CA GLU A 15 13.27 28.65 10.52
C GLU A 15 12.05 27.75 10.41
N PRO A 16 11.36 27.75 9.26
CA PRO A 16 10.22 26.90 9.05
C PRO A 16 10.74 25.46 9.10
N LEU A 17 10.10 24.62 9.93
CA LEU A 17 10.21 23.17 9.84
C LEU A 17 10.17 22.79 8.36
N CYS A 18 11.34 22.42 7.83
CA CYS A 18 11.52 21.95 6.48
C CYS A 18 10.49 20.84 6.28
N SER A 19 9.45 21.19 5.53
CA SER A 19 8.35 20.33 5.16
C SER A 19 8.96 19.02 4.67
N THR A 20 8.72 17.96 5.43
CA THR A 20 8.97 16.59 5.02
C THR A 20 8.10 16.33 3.80
N HIS A 21 8.58 16.72 2.63
CA HIS A 21 8.16 16.16 1.35
C HIS A 21 8.68 14.73 1.30
N GLY A 22 8.11 13.87 2.15
CA GLY A 22 8.24 12.43 2.10
C GLY A 22 7.55 11.96 0.83
N GLY A 23 8.35 11.62 -0.16
CA GLY A 23 7.96 11.35 -1.54
C GLY A 23 6.68 10.53 -1.70
N GLY A 24 5.75 11.09 -2.47
CA GLY A 24 4.55 10.43 -2.98
C GLY A 24 4.83 9.38 -4.06
N TYR A 25 5.72 8.43 -3.78
CA TYR A 25 5.96 7.26 -4.65
C TYR A 25 5.10 6.04 -4.25
N ASN A 26 4.19 6.22 -3.30
CA ASN A 26 3.21 5.21 -2.91
C ASN A 26 1.81 5.77 -3.10
N ARG A 27 1.52 6.27 -4.31
CA ARG A 27 0.13 6.42 -4.74
C ARG A 27 -0.22 5.04 -5.31
N PRO A 28 -0.97 4.20 -4.56
CA PRO A 28 -1.46 2.96 -5.13
C PRO A 28 -2.26 3.39 -6.36
N MET A 29 -1.92 2.86 -7.54
CA MET A 29 -2.88 2.88 -8.62
C MET A 29 -4.09 2.11 -8.09
N PRO A 30 -5.30 2.68 -8.19
CA PRO A 30 -6.47 2.03 -7.62
C PRO A 30 -6.60 0.64 -8.24
N VAL A 31 -6.82 -0.38 -7.41
CA VAL A 31 -6.81 -1.80 -7.85
C VAL A 31 -7.78 -2.06 -9.01
N PHE A 32 -8.84 -1.25 -9.10
CA PHE A 32 -9.85 -1.30 -10.16
C PHE A 32 -9.30 -0.88 -11.54
N ASP A 33 -8.35 0.05 -11.59
CA ASP A 33 -7.73 0.49 -12.85
C ASP A 33 -6.67 -0.54 -13.28
N ASP A 34 -5.85 -1.00 -12.34
CA ASP A 34 -4.77 -1.97 -12.61
C ASP A 34 -5.29 -3.33 -13.08
N LYS A 35 -6.45 -3.75 -12.56
CA LYS A 35 -7.05 -5.07 -12.81
C LYS A 35 -8.33 -4.99 -13.63
N GLN A 36 -8.56 -3.89 -14.35
CA GLN A 36 -9.81 -3.63 -15.07
C GLN A 36 -10.19 -4.76 -16.03
N GLU A 37 -9.27 -5.21 -16.89
CA GLU A 37 -9.55 -6.25 -17.89
C GLU A 37 -9.95 -7.59 -17.25
N GLU A 38 -9.23 -8.00 -16.20
CA GLU A 38 -9.52 -9.23 -15.46
C GLU A 38 -10.87 -9.12 -14.73
N LEU A 39 -11.14 -7.97 -14.11
CA LEU A 39 -12.41 -7.69 -13.46
C LEU A 39 -13.55 -7.77 -14.46
N GLU A 40 -13.48 -7.08 -15.60
CA GLU A 40 -14.51 -7.14 -16.63
C GLU A 40 -14.76 -8.57 -17.13
N HIS A 41 -13.69 -9.34 -17.35
CA HIS A 41 -13.77 -10.72 -17.79
C HIS A 41 -14.48 -11.62 -16.78
N TYR A 42 -14.03 -11.60 -15.51
CA TYR A 42 -14.58 -12.48 -14.48
C TYR A 42 -15.95 -12.04 -13.97
N GLU A 43 -16.21 -10.72 -13.90
CA GLU A 43 -17.53 -10.18 -13.55
C GLU A 43 -18.57 -10.56 -14.62
N THR A 44 -18.21 -10.53 -15.91
CA THR A 44 -19.10 -10.94 -17.00
C THR A 44 -19.44 -12.43 -16.94
N MET A 45 -18.46 -13.29 -16.65
CA MET A 45 -18.68 -14.75 -16.63
C MET A 45 -19.40 -15.25 -15.38
N MET A 46 -19.13 -14.69 -14.20
CA MET A 46 -19.56 -15.25 -12.92
C MET A 46 -20.48 -14.34 -12.10
N GLY A 47 -20.70 -13.11 -12.57
CA GLY A 47 -21.38 -12.04 -11.83
C GLY A 47 -20.42 -11.28 -10.92
N VAL A 48 -20.77 -10.02 -10.61
CA VAL A 48 -19.93 -9.06 -9.88
C VAL A 48 -19.27 -9.61 -8.60
N PRO A 49 -20.01 -10.18 -7.63
CA PRO A 49 -19.40 -10.61 -6.37
C PRO A 49 -18.44 -11.80 -6.55
N ARG A 50 -18.76 -12.74 -7.45
CA ARG A 50 -17.90 -13.90 -7.73
C ARG A 50 -16.70 -13.53 -8.59
N GLY A 51 -16.87 -12.62 -9.54
CA GLY A 51 -15.81 -12.14 -10.41
C GLY A 51 -14.72 -11.38 -9.64
N ARG A 52 -15.13 -10.43 -8.79
CA ARG A 52 -14.19 -9.70 -7.90
C ARG A 52 -13.46 -10.62 -6.94
N LEU A 53 -14.14 -11.65 -6.41
CA LEU A 53 -13.50 -12.63 -5.54
C LEU A 53 -12.47 -13.48 -6.31
N ALA A 54 -12.73 -13.83 -7.57
CA ALA A 54 -11.77 -14.57 -8.40
C ALA A 54 -10.49 -13.76 -8.63
N VAL A 55 -10.60 -12.48 -8.99
CA VAL A 55 -9.44 -11.57 -9.15
C VAL A 55 -8.70 -11.40 -7.82
N THR A 56 -9.42 -11.30 -6.71
CA THR A 56 -8.80 -11.24 -5.37
C THR A 56 -7.96 -12.48 -5.09
N MET A 57 -8.47 -13.67 -5.40
CA MET A 57 -7.76 -14.94 -5.16
C MET A 57 -6.48 -15.03 -6.01
N ASP A 58 -6.52 -14.52 -7.24
CA ASP A 58 -5.36 -14.45 -8.12
C ASP A 58 -4.28 -13.49 -7.55
N MET A 59 -4.68 -12.29 -7.13
CA MET A 59 -3.78 -11.33 -6.49
C MET A 59 -3.09 -11.89 -5.23
N ILE A 60 -3.81 -12.65 -4.42
CA ILE A 60 -3.24 -13.30 -3.23
C ILE A 60 -2.24 -14.40 -3.66
N THR A 61 -2.54 -15.14 -4.72
CA THR A 61 -1.66 -16.19 -5.24
C THR A 61 -0.35 -15.61 -5.76
N ASP A 62 -0.41 -14.52 -6.52
CA ASP A 62 0.76 -13.78 -6.99
C ASP A 62 1.59 -13.23 -5.81
N ALA A 63 0.93 -12.66 -4.81
CA ALA A 63 1.60 -12.17 -3.60
C ALA A 63 2.34 -13.32 -2.88
N MET A 64 1.73 -14.50 -2.75
CA MET A 64 2.38 -15.68 -2.15
C MET A 64 3.59 -16.15 -2.97
N ALA A 65 3.51 -16.11 -4.31
CA ALA A 65 4.63 -16.44 -5.17
C ALA A 65 5.81 -15.46 -5.00
N LEU A 66 5.52 -14.16 -4.86
CA LEU A 66 6.53 -13.13 -4.60
C LEU A 66 7.18 -13.27 -3.21
N VAL A 67 6.43 -13.71 -2.20
CA VAL A 67 6.99 -14.04 -0.87
C VAL A 67 8.04 -15.16 -0.98
N GLY A 68 7.78 -16.19 -1.79
CA GLY A 68 8.73 -17.27 -2.03
C GLY A 68 10.06 -16.77 -2.65
N GLN A 69 9.97 -15.82 -3.59
CA GLN A 69 11.14 -15.20 -4.22
C GLN A 69 11.89 -14.29 -3.26
N HIS A 70 11.18 -13.57 -2.39
CA HIS A 70 11.79 -12.75 -1.35
C HIS A 70 12.70 -13.58 -0.42
N GLY A 71 12.30 -14.79 -0.04
CA GLY A 71 13.12 -15.69 0.79
C GLY A 71 14.46 -16.09 0.16
N VAL A 72 14.56 -16.07 -1.17
CA VAL A 72 15.77 -16.45 -1.93
C VAL A 72 16.63 -15.22 -2.28
N TYR A 73 16.00 -14.09 -2.61
CA TYR A 73 16.65 -12.92 -3.19
C TYR A 73 16.78 -11.71 -2.25
N CYS A 74 16.40 -11.82 -0.97
CA CYS A 74 16.55 -10.74 0.00
C CYS A 74 18.03 -10.53 0.40
N GLN A 75 18.84 -10.05 -0.54
CA GLN A 75 20.22 -9.60 -0.34
C GLN A 75 20.38 -8.10 -0.60
N SER A 76 19.36 -7.42 -1.13
CA SER A 76 19.53 -6.03 -1.56
C SER A 76 18.96 -5.03 -0.55
N GLN A 77 19.80 -4.61 0.41
CA GLN A 77 19.68 -3.27 1.01
C GLN A 77 20.25 -2.24 0.02
N ARG A 78 19.68 -2.15 -1.19
CA ARG A 78 20.08 -1.14 -2.18
C ARG A 78 19.76 0.29 -1.71
N TRP A 79 18.80 0.42 -0.78
CA TRP A 79 18.32 1.69 -0.24
C TRP A 79 18.10 1.56 1.28
N PRO A 80 19.00 2.11 2.13
CA PRO A 80 18.78 2.10 3.56
C PRO A 80 17.52 2.91 3.90
N GLY A 81 16.64 2.32 4.73
CA GLY A 81 15.40 2.96 5.19
C GLY A 81 14.17 2.80 4.29
N LYS A 82 14.27 2.12 3.13
CA LYS A 82 13.10 1.73 2.33
C LYS A 82 12.94 0.20 2.33
N PRO A 83 11.71 -0.33 2.41
CA PRO A 83 11.49 -1.77 2.30
C PRO A 83 11.97 -2.29 0.94
N VAL A 84 12.41 -3.55 0.89
CA VAL A 84 12.83 -4.21 -0.35
C VAL A 84 11.70 -4.14 -1.38
N MET A 85 12.04 -3.96 -2.66
CA MET A 85 11.07 -3.74 -3.74
C MET A 85 9.96 -4.81 -3.75
N ASP A 86 10.33 -6.09 -3.60
CA ASP A 86 9.39 -7.21 -3.60
C ASP A 86 8.37 -7.10 -2.45
N ILE A 87 8.79 -6.61 -1.27
CA ILE A 87 7.89 -6.36 -0.14
C ILE A 87 6.90 -5.25 -0.50
N GLN A 88 7.34 -4.20 -1.20
CA GLN A 88 6.43 -3.13 -1.62
C GLN A 88 5.36 -3.66 -2.57
N ILE A 89 5.74 -4.52 -3.52
CA ILE A 89 4.80 -5.14 -4.46
C ILE A 89 3.81 -6.02 -3.70
N ILE A 90 4.28 -6.88 -2.79
CA ILE A 90 3.42 -7.75 -1.96
C ILE A 90 2.43 -6.91 -1.14
N MET A 91 2.89 -5.84 -0.50
CA MET A 91 2.03 -4.96 0.31
C MET A 91 0.96 -4.28 -0.55
N ASN A 92 1.30 -3.87 -1.76
CA ASN A 92 0.35 -3.26 -2.69
C ASN A 92 -0.70 -4.29 -3.16
N SER A 93 -0.28 -5.51 -3.54
CA SER A 93 -1.19 -6.59 -3.93
C SER A 93 -2.17 -6.96 -2.81
N LEU A 94 -1.69 -7.06 -1.56
CA LEU A 94 -2.54 -7.35 -0.41
C LEU A 94 -3.51 -6.20 -0.09
N THR A 95 -3.09 -4.96 -0.29
CA THR A 95 -3.96 -3.78 -0.10
C THR A 95 -5.08 -3.76 -1.13
N GLY A 96 -4.76 -3.97 -2.42
CA GLY A 96 -5.78 -4.05 -3.47
C GLY A 96 -6.73 -5.24 -3.29
N ALA A 97 -6.21 -6.40 -2.90
CA ALA A 97 -7.06 -7.57 -2.57
C ALA A 97 -8.07 -7.25 -1.45
N LYS A 98 -7.65 -6.50 -0.42
CA LYS A 98 -8.55 -6.06 0.65
C LYS A 98 -9.65 -5.13 0.14
N GLU A 99 -9.33 -4.19 -0.74
CA GLU A 99 -10.32 -3.28 -1.35
C GLU A 99 -11.36 -4.05 -2.17
N LEU A 100 -10.94 -5.04 -2.95
CA LEU A 100 -11.85 -5.90 -3.70
C LEU A 100 -12.76 -6.72 -2.78
N ILE A 101 -12.23 -7.29 -1.68
CA ILE A 101 -13.03 -8.02 -0.68
C ILE A 101 -14.08 -7.10 -0.06
N GLN A 102 -13.71 -5.87 0.32
CA GLN A 102 -14.66 -4.90 0.87
C GLN A 102 -15.77 -4.60 -0.12
N SER A 103 -15.42 -4.41 -1.39
CA SER A 103 -16.38 -4.20 -2.46
C SER A 103 -17.35 -5.38 -2.63
N VAL A 104 -16.86 -6.62 -2.53
CA VAL A 104 -17.72 -7.83 -2.54
C VAL A 104 -18.66 -7.85 -1.34
N MET A 105 -18.19 -7.53 -0.14
CA MET A 105 -19.03 -7.51 1.06
C MET A 105 -20.17 -6.48 0.95
N GLU A 106 -19.90 -5.31 0.36
CA GLU A 106 -20.91 -4.29 0.08
C GLU A 106 -21.96 -4.77 -0.93
N GLU A 107 -21.55 -5.43 -2.01
CA GLU A 107 -22.46 -6.00 -3.00
C GLU A 107 -23.33 -7.12 -2.41
N LEU A 108 -22.75 -8.00 -1.59
CA LEU A 108 -23.50 -9.06 -0.92
C LEU A 108 -24.55 -8.48 0.05
N LYS A 109 -24.22 -7.39 0.76
CA LYS A 109 -25.17 -6.68 1.63
C LYS A 109 -26.35 -6.13 0.83
N LYS A 110 -26.10 -5.49 -0.32
CA LYS A 110 -27.17 -4.98 -1.20
C LYS A 110 -28.09 -6.08 -1.73
N SER A 111 -27.56 -7.29 -1.95
CA SER A 111 -28.34 -8.42 -2.47
C SER A 111 -29.18 -9.14 -1.41
N SER A 112 -28.93 -8.89 -0.13
CA SER A 112 -29.60 -9.56 1.00
C SER A 112 -30.72 -8.73 1.63
N ASP A 113 -30.85 -7.45 1.28
CA ASP A 113 -31.99 -6.56 1.59
C ASP A 113 -33.01 -6.60 0.44
#